data_AF-A0A967AF67-F1
#
_entry.id   AF-A0A967AF67-F1
#
_cell.length_a   1.000
_cell.length_b   1.000
_cell.length_c   1.000
_cell.angle_alpha   90.00
_cell.angle_beta   90.00
_cell.angle_gamma   90.00
#
_symmetry.space_group_name_H-M   'P 1'
#
loop_
_entity.id
_entity.type
_entity.pdbx_description
1 polymer ?
#
loop_
_entity_poly.entity_id
_entity_poly.type
_entity_poly.pdbx_seq_one_letter_code
_entity_poly.pdbx_strand_id
1 'polypeptide(L)'
;MHSSTLDDLLEAYTQVGIRNSAMLDEFALIAEQFHQHSVRFIVLKGADVISRLYGVRGVRPISDVDVLVHESDLATIDQLLRHLGFTQQIDGNPAYASSKWSLSLDFITSVWYLDAHELTALWNRAPSRVFGTTTISCLDTADLLIYLTAYSVIHRGHLSASFVQDVKLLVEQESPDWPLVLARVRQAELQIPLFHGLSHVRNTLPAVPIPDSVLSLLAPRTVRERMLTRLLAKLVTTEPLPEVGHLLLFLTQPDANKIRWLKHRLFPSASFLSYRYGSTMQHLAWRTRLCRCYHLTTATFKLIWQVLGRLTSAPTRVIQ
;
A
#
# COMPACT_ATOMS: atom_id res chain seq x y z
N MET A 1 -29.02 -1.14 33.28
CA MET A 1 -28.10 -2.28 33.45
C MET A 1 -26.91 -2.02 32.54
N HIS A 2 -25.71 -2.05 33.11
CA HIS A 2 -24.45 -1.72 32.43
C HIS A 2 -24.07 -2.79 31.39
N SER A 3 -23.95 -2.38 30.13
CA SER A 3 -23.09 -3.04 29.14
C SER A 3 -22.66 -2.07 28.01
N SER A 4 -22.45 -0.78 28.32
CA SER A 4 -22.14 0.26 27.31
C SER A 4 -20.68 0.25 26.81
N THR A 5 -20.04 -0.90 26.72
CA THR A 5 -18.67 -0.98 26.18
C THR A 5 -18.40 -2.33 25.54
N LEU A 6 -18.84 -3.43 26.17
CA LEU A 6 -18.72 -4.75 25.55
C LEU A 6 -19.69 -4.88 24.37
N ASP A 7 -20.93 -4.44 24.54
CA ASP A 7 -21.93 -4.47 23.46
C ASP A 7 -21.48 -3.58 22.29
N ASP A 8 -20.96 -2.39 22.57
CA ASP A 8 -20.44 -1.46 21.55
C ASP A 8 -19.24 -2.05 20.79
N LEU A 9 -18.31 -2.70 21.49
CA LEU A 9 -17.16 -3.38 20.87
C LEU A 9 -17.61 -4.57 20.02
N LEU A 10 -18.60 -5.34 20.50
CA LEU A 10 -19.17 -6.45 19.75
C LEU A 10 -19.91 -5.96 18.51
N GLU A 11 -20.66 -4.87 18.61
CA GLU A 11 -21.32 -4.24 17.47
C GLU A 11 -20.30 -3.75 16.44
N ALA A 12 -19.26 -3.01 16.87
CA ALA A 12 -18.20 -2.53 15.98
C ALA A 12 -17.48 -3.69 15.27
N TYR A 13 -17.11 -4.74 16.02
CA TYR A 13 -16.52 -5.96 15.46
C TYR A 13 -17.45 -6.63 14.45
N THR A 14 -18.74 -6.72 14.76
CA THR A 14 -19.74 -7.36 13.90
C THR A 14 -19.93 -6.57 12.60
N GLN A 15 -20.02 -5.24 12.65
CA GLN A 15 -20.15 -4.40 11.47
C GLN A 15 -18.93 -4.52 10.54
N VAL A 16 -17.72 -4.53 11.11
CA VAL A 16 -16.50 -4.78 10.34
C VAL A 16 -16.50 -6.19 9.74
N GLY A 17 -16.93 -7.19 10.52
CA GLY A 17 -16.97 -8.58 10.09
C GLY A 17 -17.95 -8.82 8.93
N ILE A 18 -19.13 -8.19 8.97
CA ILE A 18 -20.12 -8.24 7.88
C ILE A 18 -19.55 -7.59 6.62
N ARG A 19 -19.02 -6.37 6.74
CA ARG A 19 -18.45 -5.63 5.59
C ARG A 19 -17.29 -6.37 4.94
N ASN A 20 -16.37 -6.87 5.76
CA ASN A 20 -15.23 -7.63 5.27
C ASN A 20 -15.69 -8.94 4.63
N SER A 21 -16.66 -9.66 5.21
CA SER A 21 -17.17 -10.88 4.61
C SER A 21 -17.79 -10.62 3.25
N ALA A 22 -18.67 -9.62 3.14
CA ALA A 22 -19.26 -9.22 1.87
C ALA A 22 -18.18 -8.89 0.82
N MET A 23 -17.21 -8.04 1.18
CA MET A 23 -16.13 -7.65 0.25
C MET A 23 -15.25 -8.82 -0.19
N LEU A 24 -14.89 -9.73 0.71
CA LEU A 24 -14.05 -10.89 0.38
C LEU A 24 -14.83 -11.92 -0.46
N ASP A 25 -16.09 -12.18 -0.13
CA ASP A 25 -16.92 -13.14 -0.86
C ASP A 25 -17.26 -12.59 -2.27
N GLU A 26 -17.55 -11.29 -2.38
CA GLU A 26 -17.71 -10.60 -3.66
C GLU A 26 -16.41 -10.62 -4.49
N PHE A 27 -15.25 -10.40 -3.86
CA PHE A 27 -13.97 -10.47 -4.55
C PHE A 27 -13.66 -11.89 -5.06
N ALA A 28 -14.07 -12.95 -4.33
CA ALA A 28 -13.92 -14.32 -4.80
C ALA A 28 -14.67 -14.54 -6.13
N LEU A 29 -15.86 -13.97 -6.29
CA LEU A 29 -16.62 -14.01 -7.55
C LEU A 29 -15.88 -13.28 -8.69
N ILE A 30 -15.29 -12.12 -8.40
CA ILE A 30 -14.49 -11.37 -9.39
C ILE A 30 -13.21 -12.14 -9.78
N ALA A 31 -12.54 -12.77 -8.81
CA ALA A 31 -11.38 -13.61 -9.07
C ALA A 31 -11.72 -14.81 -9.98
N GLU A 32 -12.89 -15.44 -9.81
CA GLU A 32 -13.37 -16.47 -10.74
C GLU A 32 -13.59 -15.91 -12.16
N GLN A 33 -14.14 -14.70 -12.29
CA GLN A 33 -14.28 -14.04 -13.58
C GLN A 33 -12.93 -13.72 -14.24
N PHE A 34 -11.93 -13.33 -13.45
CA PHE A 34 -10.56 -13.13 -13.95
C PHE A 34 -9.95 -14.43 -14.46
N HIS A 35 -10.12 -15.55 -13.75
CA HIS A 35 -9.67 -16.86 -14.25
C HIS A 35 -10.34 -17.23 -15.57
N GLN A 36 -11.66 -17.05 -15.68
CA GLN A 36 -12.42 -17.36 -16.91
C GLN A 36 -11.94 -16.54 -18.12
N HIS A 37 -11.46 -15.32 -17.88
CA HIS A 37 -10.92 -14.43 -18.92
C HIS A 37 -9.40 -14.47 -19.03
N SER A 38 -8.74 -15.43 -18.35
CA SER A 38 -7.27 -15.57 -18.33
C SER A 38 -6.53 -14.30 -17.89
N VAL A 39 -7.15 -13.46 -17.06
CA VAL A 39 -6.53 -12.28 -16.46
C VAL A 39 -5.65 -12.74 -15.30
N ARG A 40 -4.34 -12.47 -15.38
CA ARG A 40 -3.41 -12.76 -14.28
C ARG A 40 -3.44 -11.62 -13.27
N PHE A 41 -3.50 -11.97 -11.99
CA PHE A 41 -3.57 -10.98 -10.91
C PHE A 41 -2.84 -11.45 -9.65
N ILE A 42 -2.35 -10.51 -8.84
CA ILE A 42 -1.77 -10.74 -7.51
C ILE A 42 -2.44 -9.81 -6.50
N VAL A 43 -3.00 -10.36 -5.43
CA VAL A 43 -3.55 -9.57 -4.31
C VAL A 43 -2.41 -9.08 -3.42
N LEU A 44 -2.38 -7.77 -3.15
CA LEU A 44 -1.19 -7.13 -2.57
C LEU A 44 -1.19 -6.98 -1.05
N LYS A 45 -2.33 -6.68 -0.43
CA LYS A 45 -2.40 -6.43 1.03
C LYS A 45 -3.72 -6.85 1.67
N GLY A 46 -4.58 -5.91 2.05
CA GLY A 46 -5.64 -6.09 3.04
C GLY A 46 -6.47 -7.38 2.90
N ALA A 47 -6.94 -7.70 1.70
CA ALA A 47 -7.71 -8.90 1.44
C ALA A 47 -6.93 -10.21 1.67
N ASP A 48 -5.69 -10.30 1.16
CA ASP A 48 -4.79 -11.42 1.44
C ASP A 48 -4.48 -11.48 2.94
N VAL A 49 -4.00 -10.38 3.52
CA VAL A 49 -3.58 -10.29 4.92
C VAL A 49 -4.67 -10.77 5.89
N ILE A 50 -5.92 -10.31 5.72
CA ILE A 50 -7.03 -10.74 6.59
C ILE A 50 -7.32 -12.23 6.42
N SER A 51 -7.43 -12.68 5.17
CA SER A 51 -7.81 -14.07 4.88
C SER A 51 -6.72 -15.07 5.28
N ARG A 52 -5.46 -14.63 5.18
CA ARG A 52 -4.26 -15.43 5.42
C ARG A 52 -3.86 -15.50 6.90
N LEU A 53 -4.00 -14.40 7.65
CA LEU A 53 -3.36 -14.26 8.97
C LEU A 53 -4.32 -14.04 10.14
N TYR A 54 -5.48 -13.41 9.93
CA TYR A 54 -6.27 -12.88 11.04
C TYR A 54 -7.21 -13.89 11.69
N GLY A 55 -7.54 -15.01 11.03
CA GLY A 55 -8.45 -16.06 11.52
C GLY A 55 -9.91 -15.62 11.74
N VAL A 56 -10.14 -14.33 11.93
CA VAL A 56 -11.44 -13.67 12.10
C VAL A 56 -11.54 -12.46 11.18
N ARG A 57 -12.76 -12.14 10.73
CA ARG A 57 -13.00 -11.07 9.75
C ARG A 57 -13.33 -9.71 10.37
N GLY A 58 -13.62 -9.61 11.67
CA GLY A 58 -14.14 -8.38 12.30
C GLY A 58 -13.12 -7.44 12.95
N VAL A 59 -11.83 -7.79 13.00
CA VAL A 59 -10.82 -7.02 13.77
C VAL A 59 -10.05 -5.97 12.96
N ARG A 60 -10.03 -6.10 11.63
CA ARG A 60 -9.24 -5.24 10.75
C ARG A 60 -10.13 -4.75 9.60
N PRO A 61 -10.61 -3.50 9.62
CA PRO A 61 -11.38 -2.96 8.50
C PRO A 61 -10.56 -2.94 7.19
N ILE A 62 -11.19 -3.30 6.07
CA ILE A 62 -10.70 -3.02 4.72
C ILE A 62 -11.69 -2.13 3.96
N SER A 63 -11.13 -1.20 3.18
CA SER A 63 -11.89 -0.28 2.32
C SER A 63 -12.00 -0.77 0.88
N ASP A 64 -11.02 -1.54 0.45
CA ASP A 64 -10.71 -1.86 -0.93
C ASP A 64 -9.86 -3.13 -1.01
N VAL A 65 -9.80 -3.69 -2.22
CA VAL A 65 -8.93 -4.79 -2.60
C VAL A 65 -7.94 -4.29 -3.65
N ASP A 66 -6.66 -4.21 -3.25
CA ASP A 66 -5.56 -3.81 -4.12
C ASP A 66 -5.00 -5.01 -4.88
N VAL A 67 -5.04 -4.90 -6.21
CA VAL A 67 -4.73 -6.00 -7.12
C VAL A 67 -3.68 -5.54 -8.13
N LEU A 68 -2.54 -6.23 -8.17
CA LEU A 68 -1.55 -6.08 -9.22
C LEU A 68 -1.99 -6.87 -10.46
N VAL A 69 -2.06 -6.21 -11.61
CA VAL A 69 -2.46 -6.77 -12.91
C VAL A 69 -1.49 -6.34 -14.00
N HIS A 70 -1.49 -7.04 -15.13
CA HIS A 70 -0.75 -6.55 -16.30
C HIS A 70 -1.48 -5.36 -16.94
N GLU A 71 -0.72 -4.36 -17.38
CA GLU A 71 -1.29 -3.19 -18.06
C GLU A 71 -2.07 -3.57 -19.33
N SER A 72 -1.65 -4.63 -20.02
CA SER A 72 -2.34 -5.19 -21.19
C SER A 72 -3.77 -5.66 -20.90
N ASP A 73 -4.05 -6.03 -19.64
CA ASP A 73 -5.32 -6.65 -19.26
C ASP A 73 -6.35 -5.59 -18.80
N LEU A 74 -5.94 -4.33 -18.63
CA LEU A 74 -6.81 -3.26 -18.11
C LEU A 74 -8.06 -3.03 -18.97
N ALA A 75 -7.96 -3.17 -20.30
CA ALA A 75 -9.11 -3.02 -21.18
C ALA A 75 -10.13 -4.16 -20.98
N THR A 76 -9.65 -5.38 -20.85
CA THR A 76 -10.48 -6.56 -20.55
C THR A 76 -11.14 -6.42 -19.18
N ILE A 77 -10.38 -5.99 -18.16
CA ILE A 77 -10.87 -5.75 -16.80
C ILE A 77 -11.96 -4.66 -16.80
N ASP A 78 -11.74 -3.54 -17.49
CA ASP A 78 -12.71 -2.45 -17.58
C ASP A 78 -14.04 -2.95 -18.18
N GLN A 79 -13.98 -3.67 -19.30
CA GLN A 79 -15.17 -4.22 -19.95
C GLN A 79 -15.93 -5.20 -19.04
N LEU A 80 -15.20 -6.11 -18.41
CA LEU A 80 -15.76 -7.10 -17.48
C LEU A 80 -16.46 -6.42 -16.30
N LEU A 81 -15.76 -5.50 -15.61
CA LEU A 81 -16.28 -4.85 -14.41
C LEU A 81 -17.49 -3.96 -14.74
N ARG A 82 -17.48 -3.25 -15.88
CA ARG A 82 -18.66 -2.49 -16.34
C ARG A 82 -19.87 -3.38 -16.59
N HIS A 83 -19.66 -4.56 -17.19
CA HIS A 83 -20.74 -5.53 -17.40
C HIS A 83 -21.35 -6.01 -16.06
N LEU A 84 -20.52 -6.15 -15.03
CA LEU A 84 -20.93 -6.52 -13.67
C LEU A 84 -21.52 -5.34 -12.86
N GLY A 85 -21.63 -4.15 -13.47
CA GLY A 85 -22.24 -2.98 -12.86
C GLY A 85 -21.31 -2.16 -11.98
N PHE A 86 -19.99 -2.34 -12.10
CA PHE A 86 -19.01 -1.42 -11.53
C PHE A 86 -18.88 -0.18 -12.40
N THR A 87 -18.57 0.92 -11.74
CA THR A 87 -18.24 2.19 -12.37
C THR A 87 -16.82 2.56 -12.03
N GLN A 88 -16.09 3.02 -13.03
CA GLN A 88 -14.74 3.50 -12.86
C GLN A 88 -14.75 4.78 -12.01
N GLN A 89 -13.89 4.82 -11.00
CA GLN A 89 -13.72 5.96 -10.12
C GLN A 89 -12.62 6.88 -10.66
N ILE A 90 -12.77 8.18 -10.41
CA ILE A 90 -11.73 9.16 -10.71
C ILE A 90 -10.68 9.09 -9.60
N ASP A 91 -9.69 8.21 -9.79
CA ASP A 91 -8.56 8.08 -8.87
C ASP A 91 -7.21 8.00 -9.61
N GLY A 92 -6.11 7.97 -8.86
CA GLY A 92 -4.74 8.00 -9.39
C GLY A 92 -4.38 6.73 -10.16
N ASN A 93 -5.02 5.63 -9.77
CA ASN A 93 -4.97 4.32 -10.40
C ASN A 93 -6.35 3.98 -11.01
N PRO A 94 -6.44 2.97 -11.90
CA PRO A 94 -7.73 2.40 -12.29
C PRO A 94 -8.44 1.80 -11.07
N ALA A 95 -9.46 2.51 -10.59
CA ALA A 95 -10.26 2.11 -9.45
C ALA A 95 -11.72 1.88 -9.86
N TYR A 96 -12.39 0.91 -9.25
CA TYR A 96 -13.75 0.51 -9.60
C TYR A 96 -14.57 0.29 -8.33
N ALA A 97 -15.77 0.86 -8.30
CA ALA A 97 -16.72 0.68 -7.23
C ALA A 97 -18.13 0.53 -7.81
N SER A 98 -19.04 -0.05 -7.03
CA SER A 98 -20.44 -0.16 -7.40
C SER A 98 -21.34 0.21 -6.22
N SER A 99 -22.54 0.70 -6.51
CA SER A 99 -23.59 0.85 -5.51
C SER A 99 -24.29 -0.47 -5.18
N LYS A 100 -24.12 -1.50 -6.04
CA LYS A 100 -24.70 -2.83 -5.85
C LYS A 100 -23.81 -3.77 -5.04
N TRP A 101 -22.51 -3.48 -5.00
CA TRP A 101 -21.48 -4.32 -4.39
C TRP A 101 -20.85 -3.56 -3.21
N SER A 102 -20.44 -4.28 -2.18
CA SER A 102 -19.62 -3.71 -1.09
C SER A 102 -18.16 -3.54 -1.50
N LEU A 103 -17.75 -4.22 -2.58
CA LEU A 103 -16.40 -4.26 -3.12
C LEU A 103 -15.99 -2.96 -3.81
N SER A 104 -14.81 -2.49 -3.44
CA SER A 104 -14.03 -1.50 -4.18
C SER A 104 -12.70 -2.14 -4.60
N LEU A 105 -12.30 -1.93 -5.85
CA LEU A 105 -11.08 -2.47 -6.44
C LEU A 105 -10.13 -1.33 -6.80
N ASP A 106 -8.85 -1.49 -6.44
CA ASP A 106 -7.76 -0.63 -6.90
C ASP A 106 -6.76 -1.48 -7.69
N PHE A 107 -6.56 -1.16 -8.96
CA PHE A 107 -5.65 -1.89 -9.83
C PHE A 107 -4.29 -1.20 -9.96
N ILE A 108 -3.25 -1.94 -9.60
CA ILE A 108 -1.87 -1.52 -9.71
C ILE A 108 -1.27 -2.23 -10.92
N THR A 109 -0.52 -1.53 -11.76
CA THR A 109 0.21 -2.16 -12.91
C THR A 109 1.70 -2.26 -12.68
N SER A 110 2.22 -1.54 -11.69
CA SER A 110 3.64 -1.56 -11.32
C SER A 110 3.83 -1.27 -9.84
N VAL A 111 4.81 -1.90 -9.23
CA VAL A 111 5.24 -1.61 -7.85
C VAL A 111 6.35 -0.57 -7.91
N TRP A 112 6.15 0.59 -7.28
CA TRP A 112 6.96 1.80 -7.53
C TRP A 112 8.46 1.68 -7.20
N TYR A 113 8.85 0.66 -6.44
CA TYR A 113 10.23 0.38 -6.03
C TYR A 113 10.83 -0.83 -6.78
N LEU A 114 10.11 -1.43 -7.72
CA LEU A 114 10.61 -2.55 -8.53
C LEU A 114 10.82 -2.09 -9.98
N ASP A 115 11.93 -2.51 -10.57
CA ASP A 115 12.13 -2.40 -12.01
C ASP A 115 11.37 -3.50 -12.79
N ALA A 116 11.46 -3.48 -14.13
CA ALA A 116 10.75 -4.45 -14.97
C ALA A 116 11.22 -5.90 -14.76
N HIS A 117 12.51 -6.11 -14.49
CA HIS A 117 13.08 -7.43 -14.24
C HIS A 117 12.61 -7.95 -12.87
N GLU A 118 12.64 -7.12 -11.84
CA GLU A 118 12.16 -7.43 -10.51
C GLU A 118 10.66 -7.67 -10.46
N LEU A 119 9.88 -6.88 -11.19
CA LEU A 119 8.43 -7.07 -11.32
C LEU A 119 8.11 -8.39 -12.01
N THR A 120 8.87 -8.76 -13.07
CA THR A 120 8.74 -10.07 -13.71
C THR A 120 9.07 -11.20 -12.73
N ALA A 121 10.15 -11.04 -11.96
CA ALA A 121 10.52 -12.00 -10.93
C ALA A 121 9.46 -12.12 -9.81
N LEU A 122 8.76 -11.03 -9.47
CA LEU A 122 7.64 -11.02 -8.53
C LEU A 122 6.48 -11.87 -9.07
N TRP A 123 6.08 -11.63 -10.33
CA TRP A 123 5.03 -12.40 -11.00
C TRP A 123 5.31 -13.90 -11.06
N ASN A 124 6.57 -14.29 -11.26
CA ASN A 124 6.97 -15.69 -11.40
C ASN A 124 6.98 -16.46 -10.08
N ARG A 125 7.18 -15.77 -8.95
CA ARG A 125 7.30 -16.40 -7.62
C ARG A 125 6.08 -16.21 -6.73
N ALA A 126 5.08 -15.45 -7.17
CA ALA A 126 3.86 -15.19 -6.42
C ALA A 126 3.11 -16.52 -6.17
N PRO A 127 2.98 -16.99 -4.91
CA PRO A 127 2.29 -18.24 -4.63
C PRO A 127 0.78 -18.08 -4.80
N SER A 128 0.13 -19.18 -5.16
CA SER A 128 -1.33 -19.29 -5.12
C SER A 128 -1.81 -19.77 -3.75
N ARG A 129 -2.93 -19.23 -3.29
CA ARG A 129 -3.59 -19.59 -2.02
C ARG A 129 -5.08 -19.76 -2.23
N VAL A 130 -5.69 -20.60 -1.39
CA VAL A 130 -7.15 -20.73 -1.33
C VAL A 130 -7.75 -19.47 -0.73
N PHE A 131 -8.81 -18.96 -1.35
CA PHE A 131 -9.50 -17.74 -0.95
C PHE A 131 -11.00 -17.92 -1.18
N GLY A 132 -11.75 -18.17 -0.10
CA GLY A 132 -13.14 -18.58 -0.21
C GLY A 132 -13.27 -19.87 -1.02
N THR A 133 -14.03 -19.82 -2.12
CA THR A 133 -14.26 -20.94 -3.05
C THR A 133 -13.26 -21.00 -4.21
N THR A 134 -12.38 -20.00 -4.33
CA THR A 134 -11.46 -19.85 -5.47
C THR A 134 -10.01 -19.85 -5.00
N THR A 135 -9.09 -19.65 -5.93
CA THR A 135 -7.67 -19.42 -5.65
C THR A 135 -7.27 -18.01 -6.05
N ILE A 136 -6.33 -17.42 -5.33
CA ILE A 136 -5.72 -16.14 -5.72
C ILE A 136 -4.21 -16.29 -5.74
N SER A 137 -3.52 -15.52 -6.57
CA SER A 137 -2.08 -15.31 -6.37
C SER A 137 -1.88 -14.15 -5.39
N CYS A 138 -0.86 -14.24 -4.55
CA CYS A 138 -0.55 -13.25 -3.52
C CYS A 138 0.97 -13.04 -3.45
N LEU A 139 1.40 -12.05 -2.66
CA LEU A 139 2.81 -11.87 -2.36
C LEU A 139 3.29 -13.02 -1.45
N ASP A 140 4.50 -13.53 -1.69
CA ASP A 140 5.13 -14.44 -0.73
C ASP A 140 5.42 -13.71 0.59
N THR A 141 5.79 -14.45 1.65
CA THR A 141 6.02 -13.87 2.99
C THR A 141 7.04 -12.73 2.98
N ALA A 142 8.13 -12.86 2.22
CA ALA A 142 9.18 -11.85 2.17
C ALA A 142 8.73 -10.60 1.39
N ASP A 143 8.09 -10.78 0.25
CA ASP A 143 7.55 -9.67 -0.56
C ASP A 143 6.40 -8.97 0.15
N LEU A 144 5.54 -9.69 0.87
CA LEU A 144 4.45 -9.10 1.63
C LEU A 144 5.00 -8.22 2.77
N LEU A 145 6.01 -8.70 3.51
CA LEU A 145 6.64 -7.92 4.58
C LEU A 145 7.28 -6.63 4.04
N ILE A 146 8.00 -6.73 2.92
CA ILE A 146 8.62 -5.58 2.25
C ILE A 146 7.53 -4.62 1.75
N TYR A 147 6.48 -5.14 1.11
CA TYR A 147 5.40 -4.34 0.56
C TYR A 147 4.62 -3.60 1.65
N LEU A 148 4.20 -4.28 2.72
CA LEU A 148 3.49 -3.65 3.85
C LEU A 148 4.32 -2.53 4.48
N THR A 149 5.63 -2.76 4.64
CA THR A 149 6.53 -1.77 5.24
C THR A 149 6.77 -0.59 4.30
N ALA A 150 7.08 -0.84 3.03
CA ALA A 150 7.27 0.22 2.03
C ALA A 150 6.00 1.04 1.83
N TYR A 151 4.83 0.38 1.79
CA TYR A 151 3.54 1.05 1.69
C TYR A 151 3.29 1.96 2.89
N SER A 152 3.50 1.46 4.12
CA SER A 152 3.23 2.24 5.33
C SER A 152 4.23 3.38 5.52
N VAL A 153 5.53 3.09 5.36
CA VAL A 153 6.62 4.04 5.62
C VAL A 153 6.77 5.06 4.49
N ILE A 154 6.71 4.65 3.22
CA ILE A 154 6.97 5.53 2.08
C ILE A 154 5.66 6.02 1.48
N HIS A 155 4.76 5.12 1.06
CA HIS A 155 3.58 5.53 0.30
C HIS A 155 2.59 6.32 1.17
N ARG A 156 2.32 5.84 2.39
CA ARG A 156 1.41 6.50 3.35
C ARG A 156 2.14 7.49 4.24
N GLY A 157 3.40 7.23 4.58
CA GLY A 157 4.14 8.03 5.55
C GLY A 157 3.52 7.96 6.96
N HIS A 158 2.92 6.82 7.30
CA HIS A 158 2.16 6.64 8.53
C HIS A 158 2.25 5.20 9.03
N LEU A 159 2.56 5.05 10.32
CA LEU A 159 2.66 3.76 11.01
C LEU A 159 1.39 3.54 11.84
N SER A 160 0.38 2.94 11.22
CA SER A 160 -0.91 2.66 11.87
C SER A 160 -0.82 1.47 12.82
N ALA A 161 -1.77 1.37 13.75
CA ALA A 161 -1.92 0.17 14.59
C ALA A 161 -2.18 -1.10 13.73
N SER A 162 -2.90 -0.96 12.62
CA SER A 162 -3.10 -2.08 11.68
C SER A 162 -1.79 -2.56 11.05
N PHE A 163 -0.87 -1.66 10.69
CA PHE A 163 0.45 -2.05 10.18
C PHE A 163 1.23 -2.87 11.22
N VAL A 164 1.23 -2.42 12.49
CA VAL A 164 1.92 -3.14 13.57
C VAL A 164 1.34 -4.54 13.76
N GLN A 165 0.01 -4.67 13.73
CA GLN A 165 -0.67 -5.95 13.86
C GLN A 165 -0.44 -6.86 12.64
N ASP A 166 -0.49 -6.31 11.41
CA ASP A 166 -0.23 -7.05 10.16
C ASP A 166 1.17 -7.68 10.20
N VAL A 167 2.20 -6.89 10.55
CA VAL A 167 3.59 -7.37 10.64
C VAL A 167 3.75 -8.37 11.80
N LYS A 168 3.14 -8.13 12.96
CA LYS A 168 3.16 -9.08 14.09
C LYS A 168 2.68 -10.45 13.63
N LEU A 169 1.48 -10.53 13.06
CA LEU A 169 0.88 -11.80 12.67
C LEU A 169 1.70 -12.50 11.58
N LEU A 170 2.19 -11.74 10.59
CA LEU A 170 3.03 -12.29 9.53
C LEU A 170 4.31 -12.91 10.09
N VAL A 171 4.98 -12.22 11.02
CA VAL A 171 6.22 -12.68 11.64
C VAL A 171 5.98 -13.91 12.54
N GLU A 172 4.93 -13.89 13.35
CA GLU A 172 4.61 -14.98 14.29
C GLU A 172 4.14 -16.25 13.57
N GLN A 173 3.30 -16.12 12.54
CA GLN A 173 2.67 -17.29 11.91
C GLN A 173 3.49 -17.89 10.77
N GLU A 174 4.23 -17.06 10.02
CA GLU A 174 4.93 -17.54 8.82
C GLU A 174 6.45 -17.53 8.94
N SER A 175 7.01 -16.98 10.04
CA SER A 175 8.45 -16.98 10.31
C SER A 175 9.30 -16.61 9.08
N PRO A 176 9.28 -15.33 8.65
CA PRO A 176 9.93 -14.89 7.41
C PRO A 176 11.38 -15.37 7.28
N ASP A 177 11.76 -15.83 6.09
CA ASP A 177 13.16 -16.09 5.74
C ASP A 177 13.92 -14.76 5.69
N TRP A 178 14.53 -14.41 6.82
CA TRP A 178 15.24 -13.14 6.98
C TRP A 178 16.39 -12.94 6.00
N PRO A 179 17.27 -13.93 5.72
CA PRO A 179 18.23 -13.84 4.63
C PRO A 179 17.61 -13.43 3.29
N LEU A 180 16.48 -14.05 2.92
CA LEU A 180 15.75 -13.72 1.69
C LEU A 180 15.17 -12.30 1.71
N VAL A 181 14.53 -11.89 2.82
CA VAL A 181 14.02 -10.53 3.03
C VAL A 181 15.16 -9.51 2.87
N LEU A 182 16.30 -9.76 3.52
CA LEU A 182 17.48 -8.90 3.48
C LEU A 182 18.09 -8.81 2.06
N ALA A 183 18.05 -9.89 1.28
CA ALA A 183 18.52 -9.87 -0.10
C ALA A 183 17.61 -9.01 -0.98
N ARG A 184 16.29 -9.22 -0.92
CA ARG A 184 15.31 -8.49 -1.74
C ARG A 184 15.20 -7.02 -1.37
N VAL A 185 15.23 -6.69 -0.08
CA VAL A 185 15.16 -5.30 0.37
C VAL A 185 16.41 -4.51 -0.04
N ARG A 186 17.59 -5.15 -0.11
CA ARG A 186 18.81 -4.53 -0.64
C ARG A 186 18.70 -4.27 -2.13
N GLN A 187 18.15 -5.22 -2.88
CA GLN A 187 17.93 -5.08 -4.32
C GLN A 187 16.98 -3.92 -4.63
N ALA A 188 15.90 -3.79 -3.85
CA ALA A 188 14.94 -2.70 -3.96
C ALA A 188 15.39 -1.36 -3.33
N GLU A 189 16.58 -1.27 -2.75
CA GLU A 189 17.09 -0.08 -2.03
C GLU A 189 16.17 0.40 -0.87
N LEU A 190 15.48 -0.53 -0.21
CA LEU A 190 14.48 -0.27 0.85
C LEU A 190 14.97 -0.54 2.27
N GLN A 191 16.28 -0.66 2.50
CA GLN A 191 16.86 -1.07 3.79
C GLN A 191 16.42 -0.14 4.93
N ILE A 192 16.50 1.18 4.72
CA ILE A 192 16.16 2.17 5.75
C ILE A 192 14.65 2.28 6.01
N PRO A 193 13.78 2.28 4.99
CA PRO A 193 12.34 2.10 5.19
C PRO A 193 12.00 0.85 5.99
N LEU A 194 12.60 -0.31 5.66
CA LEU A 194 12.37 -1.56 6.38
C LEU A 194 12.89 -1.49 7.82
N PHE A 195 14.09 -0.94 8.03
CA PHE A 195 14.65 -0.69 9.36
C PHE A 195 13.69 0.14 10.22
N HIS A 196 13.16 1.24 9.69
CA HIS A 196 12.23 2.11 10.42
C HIS A 196 10.94 1.38 10.79
N GLY A 197 10.30 0.73 9.83
CA GLY A 197 9.05 -0.01 10.06
C GLY A 197 9.22 -1.13 11.09
N LEU A 198 10.25 -1.98 10.94
CA LEU A 198 10.50 -3.09 11.87
C LEU A 198 10.94 -2.60 13.25
N SER A 199 11.72 -1.53 13.33
CA SER A 199 12.09 -0.92 14.62
C SER A 199 10.86 -0.38 15.35
N HIS A 200 9.92 0.22 14.62
CA HIS A 200 8.66 0.66 15.20
C HIS A 200 7.85 -0.52 15.76
N VAL A 201 7.68 -1.60 14.99
CA VAL A 201 6.98 -2.81 15.45
C VAL A 201 7.66 -3.40 16.70
N ARG A 202 8.99 -3.53 16.68
CA ARG A 202 9.79 -4.03 17.81
C ARG A 202 9.62 -3.17 19.06
N ASN A 203 9.57 -1.85 18.92
CA ASN A 203 9.42 -0.93 20.04
C ASN A 203 7.98 -0.90 20.59
N THR A 204 6.97 -1.05 19.73
CA THR A 204 5.57 -1.10 20.13
C THR A 204 5.18 -2.44 20.74
N LEU A 205 5.71 -3.55 20.20
CA LEU A 205 5.46 -4.91 20.67
C LEU A 205 6.78 -5.69 20.80
N PRO A 206 7.45 -5.60 21.96
CA PRO A 206 8.73 -6.27 22.19
C PRO A 206 8.70 -7.80 22.08
N ALA A 207 7.52 -8.42 22.14
CA ALA A 207 7.37 -9.88 22.06
C ALA A 207 7.46 -10.45 20.63
N VAL A 208 7.31 -9.63 19.58
CA VAL A 208 7.31 -10.12 18.19
C VAL A 208 8.68 -10.72 17.82
N PRO A 209 8.82 -11.89 17.21
CA PRO A 209 10.15 -12.51 17.02
C PRO A 209 10.92 -11.97 15.79
N ILE A 210 11.35 -10.70 15.82
CA ILE A 210 12.25 -10.06 14.82
C ILE A 210 13.72 -10.15 15.30
N PRO A 211 14.61 -10.94 14.69
CA PRO A 211 15.97 -11.11 15.21
C PRO A 211 16.77 -9.80 15.26
N ASP A 212 17.53 -9.57 16.34
CA ASP A 212 18.37 -8.36 16.49
C ASP A 212 19.43 -8.25 15.39
N SER A 213 19.89 -9.39 14.87
CA SER A 213 20.79 -9.46 13.72
C SER A 213 20.18 -8.84 12.47
N VAL A 214 18.87 -8.97 12.26
CA VAL A 214 18.17 -8.37 11.11
C VAL A 214 18.15 -6.85 11.24
N LEU A 215 17.75 -6.33 12.41
CA LEU A 215 17.73 -4.88 12.65
C LEU A 215 19.15 -4.29 12.53
N SER A 216 20.16 -4.98 13.05
CA SER A 216 21.56 -4.57 12.95
C SER A 216 22.07 -4.55 11.51
N LEU A 217 21.64 -5.50 10.67
CA LEU A 217 22.01 -5.55 9.26
C LEU A 217 21.33 -4.47 8.43
N LEU A 218 20.12 -4.04 8.82
CA LEU A 218 19.35 -2.97 8.19
C LEU A 218 19.71 -1.56 8.70
N ALA A 219 20.39 -1.47 9.85
CA ALA A 219 20.74 -0.21 10.48
C ALA A 219 21.55 0.71 9.54
N PRO A 220 21.35 2.04 9.62
CA PRO A 220 22.01 2.99 8.75
C PRO A 220 23.52 3.01 8.97
N ARG A 221 24.30 2.84 7.91
CA ARG A 221 25.78 2.81 7.91
C ARG A 221 26.37 4.10 7.34
N THR A 222 25.74 4.66 6.31
CA THR A 222 26.23 5.86 5.63
C THR A 222 25.67 7.15 6.25
N VAL A 223 26.25 8.29 5.91
CA VAL A 223 25.69 9.61 6.32
C VAL A 223 24.30 9.83 5.71
N ARG A 224 24.12 9.48 4.43
CA ARG A 224 22.83 9.58 3.72
C ARG A 224 21.75 8.75 4.40
N GLU A 225 22.05 7.50 4.73
CA GLU A 225 21.12 6.61 5.44
C GLU A 225 20.76 7.17 6.82
N ARG A 226 21.75 7.63 7.60
CA ARG A 226 21.49 8.25 8.92
C ARG A 226 20.62 9.50 8.82
N MET A 227 20.81 10.32 7.79
CA MET A 227 19.94 11.47 7.52
C MET A 227 18.51 11.02 7.19
N LEU A 228 18.35 10.01 6.32
CA LEU A 228 17.05 9.46 5.98
C LEU A 228 16.34 8.86 7.20
N THR A 229 17.04 8.08 8.04
CA THR A 229 16.48 7.53 9.28
C THR A 229 15.98 8.64 10.21
N ARG A 230 16.74 9.73 10.39
CA ARG A 230 16.31 10.88 11.20
C ARG A 230 15.10 11.59 10.60
N LEU A 231 15.05 11.72 9.28
CA LEU A 231 13.92 12.31 8.57
C LEU A 231 12.66 11.47 8.80
N LEU A 232 12.75 10.17 8.55
CA LEU A 232 11.65 9.23 8.73
C LEU A 232 11.17 9.18 10.18
N ALA A 233 12.07 9.22 11.17
CA ALA A 233 11.70 9.25 12.59
C ALA A 233 10.85 10.47 12.98
N LYS A 234 10.99 11.59 12.26
CA LYS A 234 10.17 12.80 12.48
C LYS A 234 8.89 12.83 11.65
N LEU A 235 8.96 12.36 10.40
CA LEU A 235 7.88 12.49 9.43
C LEU A 235 6.90 11.32 9.41
N VAL A 236 7.37 10.12 9.74
CA VAL A 236 6.63 8.87 9.63
C VAL A 236 6.37 8.34 11.02
N THR A 237 5.21 8.69 11.56
CA THR A 237 4.79 8.38 12.94
C THR A 237 3.36 7.84 12.98
N THR A 238 2.85 7.59 14.19
CA THR A 238 1.44 7.25 14.43
C THR A 238 0.50 8.41 14.17
N GLU A 239 0.99 9.65 14.13
CA GLU A 239 0.21 10.80 13.66
C GLU A 239 0.51 11.00 12.16
N PRO A 240 -0.50 10.88 11.28
CA PRO A 240 -0.29 11.01 9.85
C PRO A 240 -0.02 12.47 9.47
N LEU A 241 0.98 12.69 8.61
CA LEU A 241 1.20 13.96 7.95
C LEU A 241 0.60 13.88 6.54
N PRO A 242 -0.44 14.67 6.21
CA PRO A 242 -1.05 14.62 4.88
C PRO A 242 -0.01 14.81 3.77
N GLU A 243 -0.14 14.03 2.70
CA GLU A 243 0.68 14.12 1.47
C GLU A 243 2.19 13.86 1.62
N VAL A 244 2.69 13.57 2.83
CA VAL A 244 4.14 13.33 3.05
C VAL A 244 4.68 12.17 2.22
N GLY A 245 3.84 11.19 1.91
CA GLY A 245 4.22 10.07 1.06
C GLY A 245 4.72 10.50 -0.33
N HIS A 246 4.24 11.62 -0.88
CA HIS A 246 4.74 12.14 -2.15
C HIS A 246 6.20 12.61 -2.05
N LEU A 247 6.56 13.26 -0.94
CA LEU A 247 7.95 13.64 -0.65
C LEU A 247 8.81 12.39 -0.44
N LEU A 248 8.33 11.42 0.33
CA LEU A 248 9.08 10.21 0.64
C LEU A 248 9.31 9.35 -0.61
N LEU A 249 8.30 9.20 -1.47
CA LEU A 249 8.44 8.57 -2.78
C LEU A 249 9.54 9.26 -3.58
N PHE A 250 9.56 10.58 -3.66
CA PHE A 250 10.63 11.30 -4.38
C PHE A 250 12.03 11.08 -3.78
N LEU A 251 12.15 11.08 -2.45
CA LEU A 251 13.44 10.96 -1.76
C LEU A 251 14.03 9.54 -1.81
N THR A 252 13.17 8.52 -1.87
CA THR A 252 13.55 7.11 -1.83
C THR A 252 13.70 6.47 -3.21
N GLN A 253 13.37 7.20 -4.29
CA GLN A 253 13.62 6.73 -5.65
C GLN A 253 15.13 6.73 -5.99
N PRO A 254 15.61 5.73 -6.74
CA PRO A 254 16.96 5.73 -7.28
C PRO A 254 17.23 6.99 -8.11
N ASP A 255 18.45 7.52 -8.06
CA ASP A 255 18.79 8.82 -8.67
C ASP A 255 18.52 8.84 -10.20
N ALA A 256 18.69 7.70 -10.88
CA ALA A 256 18.38 7.53 -12.31
C ALA A 256 16.88 7.67 -12.64
N ASN A 257 15.99 7.44 -11.67
CA ASN A 257 14.54 7.44 -11.87
C ASN A 257 13.86 8.74 -11.43
N LYS A 258 14.56 9.64 -10.71
CA LYS A 258 14.00 10.92 -10.23
C LYS A 258 13.51 11.83 -11.36
N ILE A 259 14.26 11.94 -12.45
CA ILE A 259 13.87 12.76 -13.61
C ILE A 259 12.67 12.14 -14.31
N ARG A 260 12.64 10.81 -14.47
CA ARG A 260 11.50 10.09 -15.07
C ARG A 260 10.24 10.24 -14.22
N TRP A 261 10.38 10.11 -12.91
CA TRP A 261 9.29 10.30 -11.94
C TRP A 261 8.73 11.73 -11.99
N LEU A 262 9.60 12.75 -11.96
CA LEU A 262 9.20 14.16 -12.13
C LEU A 262 8.50 14.39 -13.47
N LYS A 263 9.03 13.81 -14.56
CA LYS A 263 8.40 13.88 -15.88
C LYS A 263 7.01 13.26 -15.88
N HIS A 264 6.79 12.07 -15.33
CA HIS A 264 5.45 11.46 -15.25
C HIS A 264 4.49 12.26 -14.35
N ARG A 265 5.00 12.89 -13.29
CA ARG A 265 4.16 13.68 -12.39
C ARG A 265 3.70 15.00 -13.01
N LEU A 266 4.60 15.68 -13.72
CA LEU A 266 4.34 16.96 -14.40
C LEU A 266 3.65 16.75 -15.75
N PHE A 267 3.98 15.68 -16.46
CA PHE A 267 3.49 15.32 -17.79
C PHE A 267 2.98 13.87 -17.80
N PRO A 268 1.82 13.61 -17.15
CA PRO A 268 1.22 12.27 -17.15
C PRO A 268 0.87 11.80 -18.57
N SER A 269 0.84 10.48 -18.76
CA SER A 269 0.45 9.86 -20.03
C SER A 269 -1.01 10.17 -20.38
N ALA A 270 -1.35 10.03 -21.67
CA ALA A 270 -2.73 10.17 -22.14
C ALA A 270 -3.68 9.16 -21.47
N SER A 271 -3.20 7.93 -21.22
CA SER A 271 -3.93 6.93 -20.45
C SER A 271 -4.24 7.43 -19.03
N PHE A 272 -3.25 7.90 -18.28
CA PHE A 272 -3.45 8.46 -16.94
C PHE A 272 -4.45 9.62 -16.95
N LEU A 273 -4.34 10.54 -17.91
CA LEU A 273 -5.26 11.67 -18.02
C LEU A 273 -6.68 11.20 -18.33
N SER A 274 -6.85 10.20 -19.20
CA SER A 274 -8.15 9.60 -19.49
C SER A 274 -8.75 8.92 -18.26
N TYR A 275 -7.95 8.19 -17.48
CA TYR A 275 -8.40 7.53 -16.26
C TYR A 275 -8.80 8.55 -15.18
N ARG A 276 -7.98 9.57 -14.94
CA ARG A 276 -8.20 10.54 -13.85
C ARG A 276 -9.10 11.72 -14.20
N TYR A 277 -9.34 12.01 -15.48
CA TYR A 277 -10.13 13.18 -15.88
C TYR A 277 -11.25 12.84 -16.89
N GLY A 278 -11.38 11.57 -17.28
CA GLY A 278 -12.32 11.14 -18.31
C GLY A 278 -11.93 11.56 -19.73
N SER A 279 -12.61 10.98 -20.73
CA SER A 279 -12.37 11.27 -22.16
C SER A 279 -12.68 12.73 -22.52
N THR A 280 -13.65 13.36 -21.86
CA THR A 280 -14.09 14.74 -22.12
C THR A 280 -13.01 15.79 -21.85
N MET A 281 -12.08 15.54 -20.94
CA MET A 281 -11.00 16.48 -20.60
C MET A 281 -9.75 16.34 -21.47
N GLN A 282 -9.70 15.37 -22.41
CA GLN A 282 -8.63 15.28 -23.40
C GLN A 282 -8.59 16.52 -24.32
N HIS A 283 -9.74 17.14 -24.61
CA HIS A 283 -9.85 18.33 -25.45
C HIS A 283 -9.49 19.65 -24.74
N LEU A 284 -9.34 19.64 -23.41
CA LEU A 284 -8.99 20.80 -22.56
C LEU A 284 -7.61 20.65 -21.89
N ALA A 285 -6.75 19.79 -22.44
CA ALA A 285 -5.49 19.36 -21.84
C ALA A 285 -4.60 20.50 -21.30
N TRP A 286 -4.56 21.66 -21.96
CA TRP A 286 -3.75 22.79 -21.53
C TRP A 286 -4.29 23.48 -20.27
N ARG A 287 -5.62 23.67 -20.16
CA ARG A 287 -6.28 24.24 -18.96
C ARG A 287 -6.15 23.29 -17.78
N THR A 288 -6.37 22.00 -18.00
CA THR A 288 -6.19 20.97 -16.97
C THR A 288 -4.75 20.92 -16.47
N ARG A 289 -3.76 21.07 -17.37
CA ARG A 289 -2.33 21.14 -17.00
C ARG A 289 -2.00 22.39 -16.17
N LEU A 290 -2.50 23.57 -16.55
CA LEU A 290 -2.27 24.81 -15.79
C LEU A 290 -2.93 24.78 -14.40
N CYS A 291 -4.21 24.38 -14.32
CA CYS A 291 -4.90 24.23 -13.04
C CYS A 291 -4.19 23.21 -12.13
N ARG A 292 -3.70 22.10 -12.71
CA ARG A 292 -2.91 21.10 -12.00
C ARG A 292 -1.57 21.67 -11.51
N CYS A 293 -0.86 22.47 -12.30
CA CYS A 293 0.36 23.15 -11.83
C CYS A 293 0.07 24.03 -10.62
N TYR A 294 -0.99 24.83 -10.65
CA TYR A 294 -1.39 25.67 -9.51
C TYR A 294 -1.80 24.85 -8.27
N HIS A 295 -2.54 23.75 -8.45
CA HIS A 295 -2.91 22.87 -7.33
C HIS A 295 -1.69 22.14 -6.76
N LEU A 296 -0.77 21.70 -7.62
CA LEU A 296 0.47 21.05 -7.19
C LEU A 296 1.38 22.02 -6.45
N THR A 297 1.50 23.28 -6.88
CA THR A 297 2.33 24.26 -6.16
C THR A 297 1.74 24.58 -4.79
N THR A 298 0.44 24.83 -4.69
CA THR A 298 -0.22 25.09 -3.40
C THR A 298 -0.12 23.90 -2.44
N ALA A 299 -0.36 22.67 -2.93
CA ALA A 299 -0.16 21.44 -2.18
C ALA A 299 1.30 21.27 -1.72
N THR A 300 2.26 21.54 -2.61
CA THR A 300 3.69 21.46 -2.30
C THR A 300 4.09 22.47 -1.22
N PHE A 301 3.62 23.72 -1.29
CA PHE A 301 3.90 24.73 -0.26
C PHE A 301 3.31 24.33 1.10
N LYS A 302 2.06 23.82 1.11
CA LYS A 302 1.43 23.32 2.33
C LYS A 302 2.20 22.16 2.93
N LEU A 303 2.62 21.20 2.11
CA LEU A 303 3.44 20.06 2.53
C LEU A 303 4.79 20.53 3.09
N ILE A 304 5.48 21.46 2.42
CA ILE A 304 6.75 22.03 2.92
C ILE A 304 6.55 22.66 4.29
N TRP A 305 5.50 23.47 4.47
CA TRP A 305 5.20 24.09 5.76
C TRP A 305 4.94 23.06 6.86
N GLN A 306 4.12 22.04 6.57
CA GLN A 306 3.82 20.94 7.48
C GLN A 306 5.06 20.14 7.86
N VAL A 307 5.91 19.82 6.88
CA VAL A 307 7.19 19.13 7.08
C VAL A 307 8.12 19.97 7.95
N LEU A 308 8.29 21.27 7.64
CA LEU A 308 9.12 22.17 8.44
C LEU A 308 8.64 22.25 9.89
N GLY A 309 7.32 22.41 10.10
CA GLY A 309 6.73 22.42 11.43
C GLY A 309 7.01 21.14 12.20
N ARG A 310 6.86 19.96 11.56
CA ARG A 310 7.18 18.66 12.20
C ARG A 310 8.68 18.50 12.47
N LEU A 311 9.53 19.04 11.61
CA LEU A 311 10.98 18.98 11.77
C LEU A 311 11.50 19.88 12.90
N THR A 312 10.87 21.03 13.15
CA THR A 312 11.23 21.97 14.22
C THR A 312 10.56 21.68 15.55
N SER A 313 9.49 20.89 15.55
CA SER A 313 8.84 20.40 16.77
C SER A 313 9.83 19.61 17.63
N ALA A 314 9.82 19.84 18.95
CA ALA A 314 10.56 19.03 19.90
C ALA A 314 10.13 17.55 19.77
N PRO A 315 11.02 16.57 20.02
CA PRO A 315 10.66 15.16 19.92
C PRO A 315 9.46 14.88 20.81
N THR A 316 8.36 14.40 20.22
CA THR A 316 7.20 13.91 20.95
C THR A 316 7.70 12.79 21.86
N ARG A 317 7.72 13.05 23.17
CA ARG A 317 7.99 12.00 24.17
C ARG A 317 6.90 10.96 23.98
N VAL A 318 7.29 9.76 23.55
CA VAL A 318 6.43 8.59 23.62
C VAL A 318 6.13 8.39 25.10
N ILE A 319 4.88 8.62 25.50
CA ILE A 319 4.41 8.31 26.85
C ILE A 319 4.51 6.80 26.99
N GLN A 320 5.26 6.35 28.01
CA GLN A 320 5.51 4.96 28.37
C GLN A 320 4.24 4.23 28.75
#